data_AF-A0A1I8N077-F1
#
_entry.id   AF-A0A1I8N077-F1
#
_cell.length_a   1.000
_cell.length_b   1.000
_cell.length_c   1.000
_cell.angle_alpha   90.00
_cell.angle_beta   90.00
_cell.angle_gamma   90.00
#
_symmetry.space_group_name_H-M   'P 1'
#
loop_
_entity.id
_entity.type
_entity.pdbx_description
1 polymer ?
#
loop_
_entity_poly.entity_id
_entity_poly.type
_entity_poly.pdbx_seq_one_letter_code
_entity_poly.pdbx_strand_id
1 'polypeptide(L)'
;MPTRNTTTSSSSTIRTDYGSTTFKISISNDSVNTAAEDNDSASTTTTTATATAVGYQSLPYTSSTNLYARSSLTSRLGKMSIDTMPNSEIRQIHQRIDYFLNVLNQICIGFVTIWMSWMCLRSGLAGTALHAWLVTIGFSFLMAEGVMCLYNHNVLTYNYRRTTKTTIHWVLQALGGACGIAGVLIKCIQKGFSLHSTHGKLGFAALILCCISLLSGLSALYSMRLKQCLSPLLNKSFHNLLGLVTFAVALSAQYYGYTTGFFSRKTPSHDFTILMKVLTLLTLVLSAWGPFKSMMHKMRSIYKHYS
;
A
#
# COMPACT_ATOMS: atom_id res chain seq x y z
N MET A 1 -33.88 -48.99 41.12
CA MET A 1 -33.41 -47.72 40.50
C MET A 1 -33.22 -46.71 41.63
N PRO A 2 -32.15 -45.87 41.66
CA PRO A 2 -31.46 -45.21 40.53
C PRO A 2 -29.95 -45.55 40.44
N THR A 3 -29.40 -45.94 39.28
CA THR A 3 -28.71 -45.12 38.25
C THR A 3 -27.45 -44.37 38.71
N ARG A 4 -26.29 -45.00 38.46
CA ARG A 4 -24.95 -44.41 38.54
C ARG A 4 -24.68 -43.65 37.23
N ASN A 5 -24.74 -42.32 37.26
CA ASN A 5 -24.28 -41.48 36.14
C ASN A 5 -22.78 -41.27 36.24
N THR A 6 -22.02 -42.00 35.42
CA THR A 6 -20.63 -41.66 35.07
C THR A 6 -20.65 -40.64 33.93
N THR A 7 -20.21 -39.42 34.20
CA THR A 7 -19.93 -38.42 33.15
C THR A 7 -18.44 -38.49 32.81
N THR A 8 -18.11 -39.12 31.69
CA THR A 8 -16.79 -39.07 31.06
C THR A 8 -16.65 -37.74 30.32
N SER A 9 -15.69 -36.91 30.74
CA SER A 9 -15.25 -35.74 29.97
C SER A 9 -13.97 -36.10 29.22
N SER A 10 -14.07 -36.30 27.92
CA SER A 10 -12.93 -36.52 27.02
C SER A 10 -12.31 -35.18 26.65
N SER A 11 -11.12 -34.89 27.16
CA SER A 11 -10.32 -33.73 26.73
C SER A 11 -9.16 -34.21 25.85
N SER A 12 -9.24 -33.95 24.55
CA SER A 12 -8.12 -34.11 23.63
C SER A 12 -7.29 -32.83 23.64
N THR A 13 -6.09 -32.90 24.22
CA THR A 13 -5.11 -31.81 24.16
C THR A 13 -4.30 -31.95 22.87
N ILE A 14 -4.65 -31.18 21.84
CA ILE A 14 -3.72 -30.89 20.73
C ILE A 14 -2.96 -29.63 21.08
N ARG A 15 -1.70 -29.81 21.44
CA ARG A 15 -0.73 -28.75 21.73
C ARG A 15 -0.25 -28.16 20.40
N THR A 16 -0.54 -26.89 20.16
CA THR A 16 0.23 -26.07 19.20
C THR A 16 0.59 -24.75 19.88
N ASP A 17 1.85 -24.66 20.30
CA ASP A 17 2.50 -23.40 20.66
C ASP A 17 2.55 -22.49 19.42
N TYR A 18 2.03 -21.27 19.49
CA TYR A 18 2.66 -20.06 18.93
C TYR A 18 2.01 -18.83 19.57
N GLY A 19 2.85 -17.98 20.16
CA GLY A 19 2.47 -16.87 21.04
C GLY A 19 1.45 -15.91 20.45
N SER A 20 0.31 -15.79 21.14
CA SER A 20 -0.69 -14.74 20.96
C SER A 20 -0.74 -13.95 22.26
N THR A 21 -0.39 -12.66 22.23
CA THR A 21 -0.66 -11.72 23.32
C THR A 21 -2.17 -11.45 23.36
N THR A 22 -2.89 -12.25 24.15
CA THR A 22 -4.31 -12.03 24.43
C THR A 22 -4.43 -11.16 25.67
N PHE A 23 -4.96 -9.94 25.50
CA PHE A 23 -5.30 -9.00 26.56
C PHE A 23 -6.43 -9.58 27.41
N LYS A 24 -6.17 -9.90 28.68
CA LYS A 24 -7.16 -10.44 29.63
C LYS A 24 -7.74 -9.28 30.44
N ILE A 25 -9.03 -8.98 30.25
CA ILE A 25 -9.80 -8.11 31.13
C ILE A 25 -10.45 -8.99 32.19
N SER A 26 -10.10 -8.78 33.45
CA SER A 26 -10.74 -9.42 34.60
C SER A 26 -11.84 -8.47 35.10
N ILE A 27 -13.10 -8.88 35.02
CA ILE A 27 -14.20 -8.23 35.76
C ILE A 27 -14.47 -9.10 36.98
N SER A 28 -14.18 -8.58 38.17
CA SER A 28 -14.57 -9.20 39.43
C SER A 28 -16.00 -8.79 39.74
N ASN A 29 -16.92 -9.74 39.70
CA ASN A 29 -18.26 -9.59 40.27
C ASN A 29 -18.25 -10.27 41.64
N ASP A 30 -18.15 -9.48 42.70
CA ASP A 30 -18.41 -9.97 44.05
C ASP A 30 -19.90 -9.86 44.34
N SER A 31 -20.52 -11.02 44.52
CA SER A 31 -21.88 -11.22 44.97
C SER A 31 -21.94 -11.27 46.49
N VAL A 32 -22.84 -10.50 47.10
CA VAL A 32 -23.29 -10.72 48.49
C VAL A 32 -24.83 -10.74 48.54
N ASN A 33 -25.37 -11.93 48.82
CA ASN A 33 -26.68 -12.21 49.43
C ASN A 33 -26.48 -12.13 50.96
N THR A 34 -27.38 -11.75 51.89
CA THR A 34 -28.81 -12.04 52.14
C THR A 34 -29.17 -11.25 53.43
N ALA A 35 -30.31 -10.54 53.56
CA ALA A 35 -31.59 -10.94 54.18
C ALA A 35 -31.97 -10.17 55.48
N ALA A 36 -33.23 -9.69 55.48
CA ALA A 36 -34.21 -9.47 56.57
C ALA A 36 -33.96 -8.44 57.71
N GLU A 37 -34.80 -7.40 57.81
CA GLU A 37 -35.93 -7.29 58.76
C GLU A 37 -36.61 -5.89 58.70
N ASP A 38 -37.80 -5.80 59.31
CA ASP A 38 -38.97 -4.99 58.99
C ASP A 38 -39.08 -3.63 59.72
N ASN A 39 -39.93 -2.75 59.15
CA ASN A 39 -40.71 -1.63 59.72
C ASN A 39 -40.10 -0.27 60.15
N ASP A 40 -40.55 0.72 59.38
CA ASP A 40 -41.13 2.03 59.72
C ASP A 40 -40.33 3.21 60.31
N SER A 41 -40.23 4.21 59.43
CA SER A 41 -40.51 5.64 59.64
C SER A 41 -39.43 6.59 60.18
N ALA A 42 -39.10 7.51 59.27
CA ALA A 42 -38.79 8.94 59.44
C ALA A 42 -37.33 9.40 59.51
N SER A 43 -37.05 10.31 58.57
CA SER A 43 -36.17 11.49 58.68
C SER A 43 -34.74 11.39 58.14
N THR A 44 -34.57 12.05 56.99
CA THR A 44 -33.49 13.00 56.68
C THR A 44 -32.06 12.48 56.65
N THR A 45 -31.49 12.29 55.46
CA THR A 45 -30.04 12.38 55.28
C THR A 45 -29.65 12.98 53.93
N THR A 46 -29.19 14.22 54.01
CA THR A 46 -28.39 14.96 53.05
C THR A 46 -27.16 14.15 52.64
N THR A 47 -26.93 13.96 51.34
CA THR A 47 -25.59 13.55 50.85
C THR A 47 -25.13 14.51 49.76
N THR A 48 -24.34 15.49 50.18
CA THR A 48 -23.43 16.25 49.33
C THR A 48 -22.11 16.26 50.08
N ALA A 49 -21.08 15.61 49.55
CA ALA A 49 -19.76 15.63 50.16
C ALA A 49 -18.68 15.83 49.09
N THR A 50 -18.09 17.01 49.18
CA THR A 50 -16.88 17.51 48.52
C THR A 50 -15.61 16.80 48.98
N ALA A 51 -14.70 16.61 48.01
CA ALA A 51 -13.24 16.67 48.01
C ALA A 51 -12.37 16.41 49.28
N THR A 52 -11.22 15.78 48.99
CA THR A 52 -9.84 15.89 49.58
C THR A 52 -9.30 14.85 50.59
N ALA A 53 -8.18 14.25 50.15
CA ALA A 53 -6.89 13.99 50.83
C ALA A 53 -6.61 12.68 51.59
N VAL A 54 -5.29 12.40 51.65
CA VAL A 54 -4.51 11.41 52.44
C VAL A 54 -4.31 10.04 51.78
N GLY A 55 -3.10 9.48 51.60
CA GLY A 55 -1.73 9.90 51.92
C GLY A 55 -0.75 8.81 51.45
N TYR A 56 0.44 9.20 50.98
CA TYR A 56 1.52 8.26 50.61
C TYR A 56 2.62 8.28 51.66
N GLN A 57 2.89 7.10 52.22
CA GLN A 57 3.95 6.82 53.20
C GLN A 57 5.32 6.74 52.49
N SER A 58 6.30 7.47 53.01
CA SER A 58 7.69 7.57 52.53
C SER A 58 8.58 6.42 53.04
N LEU A 59 9.49 5.94 52.20
CA LEU A 59 10.63 5.08 52.56
C LEU A 59 11.95 5.90 52.62
N PRO A 60 12.90 5.55 53.51
CA PRO A 60 13.99 6.45 53.90
C PRO A 60 15.17 6.48 52.92
N TYR A 61 15.69 7.69 52.75
CA TYR A 61 16.94 8.05 52.08
C TYR A 61 18.11 7.93 53.06
N THR A 62 19.11 7.12 52.72
CA THR A 62 20.44 7.18 53.33
C THR A 62 21.47 7.58 52.27
N SER A 63 22.18 8.67 52.58
CA SER A 63 23.25 9.27 51.80
C SER A 63 24.60 8.76 52.28
N SER A 64 25.49 8.41 51.34
CA SER A 64 26.95 8.49 51.55
C SER A 64 27.71 8.42 50.22
N THR A 65 28.04 9.61 49.70
CA THR A 65 29.32 10.07 49.12
C THR A 65 30.25 9.09 48.40
N ASN A 66 30.64 9.44 47.17
CA ASN A 66 32.02 9.53 46.64
C ASN A 66 31.94 10.35 45.34
N LEU A 67 32.22 11.66 45.34
CA LEU A 67 33.52 12.31 45.09
C LEU A 67 34.34 11.71 43.93
N TYR A 68 34.76 12.59 43.02
CA TYR A 68 35.52 12.39 41.76
C TYR A 68 34.72 12.10 40.48
N ALA A 69 34.28 13.16 39.79
CA ALA A 69 34.40 13.29 38.33
C ALA A 69 33.97 14.69 37.85
N ARG A 70 34.60 15.75 38.40
CA ARG A 70 34.49 17.11 37.84
C ARG A 70 35.62 17.31 36.83
N SER A 71 35.46 16.80 35.60
CA SER A 71 36.10 17.35 34.39
C SER A 71 35.76 16.50 33.14
N SER A 72 34.74 16.88 32.38
CA SER A 72 34.68 16.57 30.92
C SER A 72 33.54 17.28 30.19
N LEU A 73 32.97 18.36 30.75
CA LEU A 73 31.89 19.11 30.08
C LEU A 73 32.38 20.01 28.94
N THR A 74 33.66 19.93 28.54
CA THR A 74 34.25 20.77 27.48
C THR A 74 34.79 19.99 26.27
N SER A 75 34.50 18.69 26.14
CA SER A 75 34.86 17.90 24.94
C SER A 75 33.68 17.32 24.16
N ARG A 76 32.43 17.56 24.59
CA ARG A 76 31.21 17.01 23.95
C ARG A 76 30.52 17.93 22.93
N LEU A 77 31.23 18.92 22.38
CA LEU A 77 30.68 19.77 21.30
C LEU A 77 31.54 19.84 20.02
N GLY A 78 32.67 19.13 19.97
CA GLY A 78 33.63 19.25 18.85
C GLY A 78 33.78 17.99 17.99
N LYS A 79 32.96 16.96 18.22
CA LYS A 79 33.07 15.69 17.48
C LYS A 79 31.69 15.15 17.19
N MET A 80 30.97 15.85 16.30
CA MET A 80 29.94 15.19 15.49
C MET A 80 30.70 14.26 14.53
N SER A 81 31.18 13.16 15.11
CA SER A 81 31.60 11.99 14.39
C SER A 81 30.43 11.63 13.47
N ILE A 82 30.72 11.42 12.20
CA ILE A 82 29.84 10.67 11.30
C ILE A 82 29.83 9.25 11.88
N ASP A 83 29.11 9.10 13.00
CA ASP A 83 28.92 7.85 13.67
C ASP A 83 28.07 7.01 12.73
N THR A 84 28.60 5.83 12.44
CA THR A 84 27.92 4.80 11.68
C THR A 84 26.57 4.57 12.34
N MET A 85 25.50 5.12 11.75
CA MET A 85 24.15 4.99 12.27
C MET A 85 23.86 3.49 12.49
N PRO A 86 23.31 3.09 13.64
CA PRO A 86 22.96 1.70 13.88
C PRO A 86 21.98 1.24 12.79
N ASN A 87 22.16 0.01 12.28
CA ASN A 87 21.37 -0.53 11.17
C ASN A 87 19.84 -0.43 11.36
N SER A 88 19.36 -0.37 12.61
CA SER A 88 17.95 -0.16 12.96
C SER A 88 17.45 1.25 12.61
N GLU A 89 18.25 2.30 12.82
CA GLU A 89 17.90 3.68 12.48
C GLU A 89 17.91 3.89 10.96
N ILE A 90 18.93 3.36 10.27
CA ILE A 90 18.99 3.38 8.80
C ILE A 90 17.73 2.74 8.21
N ARG A 91 17.32 1.57 8.75
CA ARG A 91 16.10 0.88 8.29
C ARG A 91 14.84 1.71 8.52
N GLN A 92 14.73 2.40 9.64
CA GLN A 92 13.60 3.30 9.92
C GLN A 92 13.56 4.51 8.98
N ILE A 93 14.71 5.12 8.70
CA ILE A 93 14.81 6.25 7.76
C ILE A 93 14.38 5.80 6.36
N HIS A 94 14.86 4.65 5.88
CA HIS A 94 14.43 4.08 4.60
C HIS A 94 12.91 3.86 4.55
N GLN A 95 12.32 3.34 5.62
CA GLN A 95 10.87 3.12 5.68
C GLN A 95 10.08 4.44 5.63
N ARG A 96 10.55 5.49 6.31
CA ARG A 96 9.92 6.82 6.27
C ARG A 96 10.00 7.44 4.87
N ILE A 97 11.15 7.32 4.21
CA ILE A 97 11.33 7.79 2.83
C ILE A 97 10.41 7.02 1.87
N ASP A 98 10.37 5.69 1.96
CA ASP A 98 9.51 4.84 1.14
C ASP A 98 8.02 5.22 1.30
N TYR A 99 7.58 5.51 2.53
CA TYR A 99 6.22 5.99 2.81
C TYR A 99 5.94 7.36 2.17
N PHE A 100 6.86 8.32 2.36
CA PHE A 100 6.72 9.66 1.80
C PHE A 100 6.64 9.63 0.27
N LEU A 101 7.52 8.87 -0.38
CA LEU A 101 7.52 8.69 -1.84
C LEU A 101 6.22 8.02 -2.33
N ASN A 102 5.69 7.06 -1.58
CA ASN A 102 4.41 6.43 -1.90
C ASN A 102 3.25 7.44 -1.84
N VAL A 103 3.16 8.26 -0.78
CA VAL A 103 2.11 9.29 -0.66
C VAL A 103 2.24 10.33 -1.78
N LEU A 104 3.46 10.79 -2.06
CA LEU A 104 3.72 11.73 -3.15
C LEU A 104 3.27 11.13 -4.50
N ASN A 105 3.59 9.87 -4.77
CA ASN A 105 3.16 9.17 -5.97
C ASN A 105 1.63 9.14 -6.11
N GLN A 106 0.91 8.83 -5.02
CA GLN A 106 -0.56 8.82 -5.03
C GLN A 106 -1.17 10.20 -5.29
N ILE A 107 -0.58 11.26 -4.73
CA ILE A 107 -1.01 12.63 -4.99
C ILE A 107 -0.79 12.99 -6.47
N CYS A 108 0.37 12.62 -7.05
CA CYS A 108 0.65 12.84 -8.48
C CYS A 108 -0.32 12.07 -9.39
N ILE A 109 -0.54 10.79 -9.13
CA ILE A 109 -1.49 9.94 -9.86
C ILE A 109 -2.90 10.55 -9.79
N GLY A 110 -3.34 10.91 -8.58
CA GLY A 110 -4.64 11.51 -8.34
C GLY A 110 -4.82 12.82 -9.09
N PHE A 111 -3.85 13.75 -8.98
CA PHE A 111 -3.90 15.04 -9.66
C PHE A 111 -4.00 14.89 -11.19
N VAL A 112 -3.11 14.08 -11.78
CA VAL A 112 -3.10 13.85 -13.24
C VAL A 112 -4.44 13.25 -13.69
N THR A 113 -4.96 12.28 -12.95
CA THR A 113 -6.19 11.58 -13.27
C THR A 113 -7.41 12.48 -13.16
N ILE A 114 -7.52 13.26 -12.08
CA ILE A 114 -8.63 14.18 -11.84
C ILE A 114 -8.66 15.26 -12.93
N TRP A 115 -7.52 15.90 -13.22
CA TRP A 115 -7.45 16.94 -14.24
C TRP A 115 -7.84 16.41 -15.62
N MET A 116 -7.24 15.29 -16.05
CA MET A 116 -7.54 14.66 -17.34
C MET A 116 -9.00 14.25 -17.42
N SER A 117 -9.56 13.71 -16.32
CA SER A 117 -10.96 13.30 -16.28
C SER A 117 -11.90 14.49 -16.43
N TRP A 118 -11.67 15.55 -15.67
CA TRP A 118 -12.45 16.78 -15.77
C TRP A 118 -12.38 17.41 -17.17
N MET A 119 -11.19 17.48 -17.76
CA MET A 119 -11.00 18.01 -19.13
C MET A 119 -11.77 17.17 -20.17
N CYS A 120 -11.69 15.84 -20.09
CA CYS A 120 -12.34 14.95 -21.05
C CYS A 120 -13.87 14.93 -20.89
N LEU A 121 -14.37 14.99 -19.66
CA LEU A 121 -15.81 15.05 -19.37
C LEU A 121 -16.42 16.35 -19.91
N ARG A 122 -15.78 17.50 -19.69
CA ARG A 122 -16.23 18.78 -20.27
C ARG A 122 -16.13 18.84 -21.80
N SER A 123 -15.41 17.90 -22.40
CA SER A 123 -15.25 17.79 -23.84
C SER A 123 -16.30 16.90 -24.51
N GLY A 124 -17.32 16.45 -23.77
CA GLY A 124 -18.41 15.61 -24.29
C GLY A 124 -18.08 14.13 -24.40
N LEU A 125 -16.97 13.67 -23.80
CA LEU A 125 -16.58 12.26 -23.70
C LEU A 125 -16.73 11.43 -24.99
N ALA A 126 -16.44 12.06 -26.14
CA ALA A 126 -16.55 11.46 -27.46
C ALA A 126 -15.22 11.55 -28.22
N GLY A 127 -15.02 10.66 -29.19
CA GLY A 127 -13.85 10.73 -30.07
C GLY A 127 -12.52 10.58 -29.32
N THR A 128 -11.68 11.60 -29.45
CA THR A 128 -10.38 11.69 -28.75
C THR A 128 -10.52 11.89 -27.24
N ALA A 129 -11.60 12.53 -26.78
CA ALA A 129 -11.83 12.75 -25.35
C ALA A 129 -12.15 11.43 -24.63
N LEU A 130 -12.96 10.56 -25.26
CA LEU A 130 -13.25 9.22 -24.75
C LEU A 130 -11.98 8.38 -24.64
N HIS A 131 -11.16 8.38 -25.70
CA HIS A 131 -9.85 7.72 -25.71
C HIS A 131 -8.98 8.19 -24.55
N ALA A 132 -8.76 9.51 -24.44
CA ALA A 132 -7.90 10.10 -23.42
C ALA A 132 -8.40 9.80 -22.00
N TRP A 133 -9.71 9.81 -21.79
CA TRP A 133 -10.32 9.45 -20.52
C TRP A 133 -10.10 7.99 -20.14
N LEU A 134 -10.43 7.06 -21.05
CA LEU A 134 -10.31 5.62 -20.83
C LEU A 134 -8.85 5.19 -20.58
N VAL A 135 -7.89 5.69 -21.36
CA VAL A 135 -6.47 5.35 -21.17
C VAL A 135 -5.89 5.97 -19.90
N THR A 136 -6.37 7.15 -19.48
CA THR A 136 -5.93 7.77 -18.22
C THR A 136 -6.46 6.99 -17.02
N ILE A 137 -7.77 6.73 -16.95
CA ILE A 137 -8.36 5.92 -15.87
C ILE A 137 -7.79 4.50 -15.87
N GLY A 138 -7.62 3.90 -17.05
CA GLY A 138 -7.12 2.54 -17.18
C GLY A 138 -5.64 2.40 -16.81
N PHE A 139 -4.75 3.03 -17.58
CA PHE A 139 -3.31 2.85 -17.43
C PHE A 139 -2.68 3.76 -16.36
N SER A 140 -3.15 5.00 -16.20
CA SER A 140 -2.51 5.92 -15.25
C SER A 140 -3.04 5.76 -13.83
N PHE A 141 -4.33 5.45 -13.65
CA PHE A 141 -4.94 5.30 -12.33
C PHE A 141 -5.04 3.85 -11.88
N LEU A 142 -5.93 3.05 -12.50
CA LEU A 142 -6.23 1.69 -12.04
C LEU A 142 -5.00 0.77 -12.08
N MET A 143 -4.24 0.81 -13.18
CA MET A 143 -3.02 0.02 -13.31
C MET A 143 -1.92 0.47 -12.32
N ALA A 144 -1.78 1.77 -12.08
CA ALA A 144 -0.83 2.29 -11.09
C ALA A 144 -1.20 1.85 -9.66
N GLU A 145 -2.47 2.03 -9.26
CA GLU A 145 -2.99 1.55 -7.97
C GLU A 145 -2.84 0.03 -7.82
N GLY A 146 -3.07 -0.72 -8.90
CA GLY A 146 -2.85 -2.17 -8.93
C GLY A 146 -1.38 -2.54 -8.69
N VAL A 147 -0.42 -1.79 -9.22
CA VAL A 147 1.01 -2.01 -8.95
C VAL A 147 1.35 -1.64 -7.50
N MET A 148 0.84 -0.50 -7.03
CA MET A 148 1.10 0.02 -5.68
C MET A 148 0.45 -0.84 -4.59
N CYS A 149 -0.66 -1.56 -4.86
CA CYS A 149 -1.35 -2.37 -3.85
C CYS A 149 -0.49 -3.53 -3.32
N LEU A 150 0.44 -4.03 -4.14
CA LEU A 150 1.40 -5.09 -3.78
C LEU A 150 2.60 -4.56 -3.01
N TYR A 151 2.78 -3.25 -2.92
CA TYR A 151 3.87 -2.64 -2.18
C TYR A 151 3.60 -2.77 -0.67
N ASN A 152 4.55 -3.37 0.07
CA ASN A 152 4.35 -3.70 1.48
C ASN A 152 4.20 -2.48 2.39
N HIS A 153 4.67 -1.30 1.97
CA HIS A 153 4.58 -0.05 2.74
C HIS A 153 3.54 0.92 2.14
N ASN A 154 2.61 0.42 1.31
CA ASN A 154 1.52 1.27 0.83
C ASN A 154 0.53 1.54 1.97
N VAL A 155 0.23 2.81 2.21
CA VAL A 155 -0.66 3.30 3.26
C VAL A 155 -2.04 2.65 3.18
N LEU A 156 -2.57 2.45 1.96
CA LEU A 156 -3.91 1.89 1.76
C LEU A 156 -4.00 0.39 2.04
N THR A 157 -2.93 -0.37 1.79
CA THR A 157 -2.98 -1.83 1.86
C THR A 157 -2.11 -2.45 2.94
N TYR A 158 -1.43 -1.64 3.76
CA TYR A 158 -0.49 -2.10 4.79
C TYR A 158 -1.06 -3.23 5.65
N ASN A 159 -2.32 -3.13 6.08
CA ASN A 159 -3.00 -4.09 6.96
C ASN A 159 -3.59 -5.33 6.25
N TYR A 160 -3.60 -5.38 4.91
CA TYR A 160 -4.22 -6.51 4.21
C TYR A 160 -3.30 -7.73 4.09
N ARG A 161 -3.90 -8.92 4.23
CA ARG A 161 -3.21 -10.20 3.97
C ARG A 161 -2.73 -10.26 2.52
N ARG A 162 -1.61 -10.94 2.28
CA ARG A 162 -0.99 -11.06 0.95
C ARG A 162 -1.93 -11.64 -0.12
N THR A 163 -2.84 -12.53 0.27
CA THR A 163 -3.88 -13.07 -0.61
C THR A 163 -4.83 -11.98 -1.09
N THR A 164 -5.32 -11.12 -0.18
CA THR A 164 -6.22 -10.00 -0.49
C THR A 164 -5.54 -8.97 -1.38
N LYS A 165 -4.27 -8.64 -1.12
CA LYS A 165 -3.48 -7.76 -2.00
C LYS A 165 -3.38 -8.31 -3.42
N THR A 166 -3.18 -9.61 -3.54
CA THR A 166 -3.12 -10.29 -4.85
C THR A 166 -4.47 -10.23 -5.57
N THR A 167 -5.59 -10.39 -4.83
CA THR A 167 -6.93 -10.24 -5.39
C THR A 167 -7.18 -8.83 -5.92
N ILE A 168 -6.89 -7.82 -5.10
CA ILE A 168 -7.03 -6.41 -5.50
C ILE A 168 -6.16 -6.11 -6.71
N HIS A 169 -4.92 -6.61 -6.73
CA HIS A 169 -4.00 -6.45 -7.85
C HIS A 169 -4.61 -6.92 -9.17
N TRP A 170 -4.98 -8.19 -9.28
CA TRP A 170 -5.42 -8.71 -10.57
C TRP A 170 -6.75 -8.09 -11.02
N VAL A 171 -7.65 -7.74 -10.09
CA VAL A 171 -8.90 -7.03 -10.41
C VAL A 171 -8.62 -5.65 -10.98
N LEU A 172 -7.77 -4.85 -10.31
CA LEU A 172 -7.39 -3.53 -10.79
C LEU A 172 -6.64 -3.58 -12.12
N GLN A 173 -5.77 -4.58 -12.31
CA GLN A 173 -5.06 -4.78 -13.58
C GLN A 173 -6.00 -5.20 -14.71
N ALA A 174 -6.99 -6.06 -14.44
CA ALA A 174 -7.97 -6.48 -15.43
C ALA A 174 -8.88 -5.32 -15.86
N LEU A 175 -9.42 -4.56 -14.90
CA LEU A 175 -10.25 -3.39 -15.19
C LEU A 175 -9.43 -2.29 -15.88
N GLY A 176 -8.25 -1.98 -15.34
CA GLY A 176 -7.36 -0.97 -15.90
C GLY A 176 -6.88 -1.31 -17.30
N GLY A 177 -6.48 -2.57 -17.52
CA GLY A 177 -6.10 -3.09 -18.82
C GLY A 177 -7.24 -3.08 -19.83
N ALA A 178 -8.45 -3.49 -19.43
CA ALA A 178 -9.62 -3.46 -20.29
C ALA A 178 -9.98 -2.02 -20.72
N CYS A 179 -10.02 -1.07 -19.78
CA CYS A 179 -10.23 0.34 -20.09
C CYS A 179 -9.14 0.90 -21.01
N GLY A 180 -7.87 0.60 -20.72
CA GLY A 180 -6.73 1.04 -21.52
C GLY A 180 -6.75 0.51 -22.96
N ILE A 181 -6.99 -0.80 -23.12
CA ILE A 181 -7.11 -1.46 -24.43
C ILE A 181 -8.28 -0.87 -25.21
N ALA A 182 -9.47 -0.74 -24.60
CA ALA A 182 -10.64 -0.16 -25.23
C ALA A 182 -10.38 1.29 -25.68
N GLY A 183 -9.76 2.11 -24.81
CA GLY A 183 -9.39 3.48 -25.14
C GLY A 183 -8.46 3.57 -26.35
N VAL A 184 -7.38 2.78 -26.39
CA VAL A 184 -6.45 2.76 -27.53
C VAL A 184 -7.15 2.26 -28.79
N LEU A 185 -7.94 1.17 -28.71
CA LEU A 185 -8.63 0.58 -29.85
C LEU A 185 -9.62 1.55 -30.51
N ILE A 186 -10.43 2.25 -29.72
CA ILE A 186 -11.35 3.29 -30.20
C ILE A 186 -10.59 4.32 -31.04
N LYS A 187 -9.40 4.74 -30.57
CA LYS A 187 -8.59 5.73 -31.29
C LYS A 187 -7.94 5.18 -32.55
N CYS A 188 -7.49 3.93 -32.52
CA CYS A 188 -6.97 3.23 -33.70
C CYS A 188 -8.03 3.14 -34.80
N ILE A 189 -9.25 2.74 -34.46
CA ILE A 189 -10.36 2.63 -35.41
C ILE A 189 -10.69 4.01 -36.00
N GLN A 190 -10.81 5.05 -35.18
CA GLN A 190 -11.05 6.43 -35.65
C GLN A 190 -9.99 6.97 -36.60
N LYS A 191 -8.75 6.48 -36.49
CA LYS A 191 -7.62 6.90 -37.31
C LYS A 191 -7.29 5.91 -38.44
N GLY A 192 -8.08 4.85 -38.62
CA GLY A 192 -7.78 3.79 -39.59
C GLY A 192 -6.40 3.16 -39.38
N PHE A 193 -5.98 2.98 -38.12
CA PHE A 193 -4.65 2.47 -37.76
C PHE A 193 -3.46 3.27 -38.30
N SER A 194 -3.65 4.56 -38.59
CA SER A 194 -2.54 5.47 -38.96
C SER A 194 -1.67 5.83 -37.74
N LEU A 195 -0.53 5.16 -37.59
CA LEU A 195 0.40 5.28 -36.44
C LEU A 195 1.65 6.12 -36.75
N HIS A 196 1.50 7.29 -37.37
CA HIS A 196 2.66 8.14 -37.69
C HIS A 196 3.28 8.84 -36.48
N SER A 197 2.47 9.23 -35.48
CA SER A 197 2.96 9.99 -34.32
C SER A 197 3.65 9.08 -33.29
N THR A 198 4.61 9.63 -32.56
CA THR A 198 5.28 8.93 -31.44
C THR A 198 4.27 8.44 -30.40
N HIS A 199 3.28 9.28 -30.07
CA HIS A 199 2.16 8.90 -29.20
C HIS A 199 1.39 7.67 -29.73
N GLY A 200 1.08 7.63 -31.04
CA GLY A 200 0.39 6.51 -31.66
C GLY A 200 1.19 5.21 -31.62
N LYS A 201 2.48 5.27 -31.95
CA LYS A 201 3.39 4.10 -31.91
C LYS A 201 3.50 3.52 -30.50
N LEU A 202 3.74 4.37 -29.50
CA LEU A 202 3.84 3.94 -28.11
C LEU A 202 2.50 3.44 -27.57
N GLY A 203 1.38 4.10 -27.89
CA GLY A 203 0.06 3.66 -27.47
C GLY A 203 -0.31 2.29 -28.04
N PHE A 204 0.02 2.03 -29.30
CA PHE A 204 -0.19 0.72 -29.92
C PHE A 204 0.73 -0.37 -29.33
N ALA A 205 1.99 -0.05 -29.09
CA ALA A 205 2.91 -0.95 -28.39
C ALA A 205 2.40 -1.28 -26.98
N ALA A 206 1.89 -0.29 -26.24
CA ALA A 206 1.27 -0.50 -24.93
C ALA A 206 0.06 -1.43 -24.99
N LEU A 207 -0.78 -1.32 -26.04
CA LEU A 207 -1.91 -2.23 -26.25
C LEU A 207 -1.44 -3.69 -26.40
N ILE A 208 -0.47 -3.95 -27.27
CA ILE A 208 0.05 -5.30 -27.49
C ILE A 208 0.67 -5.86 -26.21
N LEU A 209 1.55 -5.07 -25.57
CA LEU A 209 2.22 -5.46 -24.33
C LEU A 209 1.20 -5.73 -23.21
N CYS A 210 0.14 -4.92 -23.11
CA CYS A 210 -0.93 -5.11 -22.14
C CYS A 210 -1.68 -6.43 -22.38
N CYS A 211 -2.01 -6.76 -23.63
CA CYS A 211 -2.65 -8.05 -23.96
C CYS A 211 -1.79 -9.24 -23.51
N ILE A 212 -0.49 -9.22 -23.83
CA ILE A 212 0.44 -10.29 -23.43
C ILE A 212 0.61 -10.32 -21.90
N SER A 213 0.65 -9.15 -21.25
CA SER A 213 0.73 -9.02 -19.78
C SER A 213 -0.49 -9.63 -19.09
N LEU A 214 -1.70 -9.33 -19.56
CA LEU A 214 -2.94 -9.89 -19.03
C LEU A 214 -2.99 -11.41 -19.22
N LEU A 215 -2.61 -11.92 -20.40
CA LEU A 215 -2.54 -13.36 -20.66
C LEU A 215 -1.53 -14.05 -19.74
N SER A 216 -0.32 -13.50 -19.59
CA SER A 216 0.70 -14.06 -18.68
C SER A 216 0.24 -14.06 -17.21
N GLY A 217 -0.48 -13.01 -16.79
CA GLY A 217 -1.07 -12.90 -15.45
C GLY A 217 -2.16 -13.95 -15.22
N LEU A 218 -2.99 -14.18 -16.22
CA LEU A 218 -4.03 -15.22 -16.19
C LEU A 218 -3.39 -16.62 -16.12
N SER A 219 -2.37 -16.88 -16.94
CA SER A 219 -1.59 -18.13 -16.88
C SER A 219 -0.91 -18.32 -15.51
N ALA A 220 -0.46 -17.25 -14.86
CA ALA A 220 0.10 -17.30 -13.51
C ALA A 220 -0.96 -17.62 -12.45
N LEU A 221 -2.20 -17.15 -12.62
CA LEU A 221 -3.30 -17.42 -11.69
C LEU A 221 -3.77 -18.88 -11.77
N TYR A 222 -3.78 -19.46 -12.98
CA TYR A 222 -4.13 -20.86 -13.22
C TYR A 222 -2.93 -21.81 -13.20
N SER A 223 -1.78 -21.39 -12.64
CA SER A 223 -0.52 -22.16 -12.71
C SER A 223 -0.60 -23.55 -12.09
N MET A 224 -1.53 -23.81 -11.16
CA MET A 224 -1.75 -25.16 -10.61
C MET A 224 -2.27 -26.15 -11.66
N ARG A 225 -2.98 -25.69 -12.68
CA ARG A 225 -3.49 -26.50 -13.81
C ARG A 225 -2.48 -26.59 -14.96
N LEU A 226 -1.52 -25.66 -15.03
CA LEU A 226 -0.56 -25.50 -16.15
C LEU A 226 0.89 -25.90 -15.79
N LYS A 227 1.08 -26.69 -14.72
CA LYS A 227 2.40 -27.09 -14.21
C LYS A 227 3.30 -27.79 -15.24
N GLN A 228 2.75 -28.30 -16.35
CA GLN A 228 3.47 -29.03 -17.38
C GLN A 228 4.18 -28.13 -18.42
N CYS A 229 3.83 -26.84 -18.55
CA CYS A 229 4.33 -26.00 -19.65
C CYS A 229 5.30 -24.88 -19.23
N LEU A 230 5.16 -24.30 -18.03
CA LEU A 230 6.06 -23.24 -17.57
C LEU A 230 6.36 -23.36 -16.08
N SER A 231 7.63 -23.14 -15.71
CA SER A 231 8.01 -22.98 -14.31
C SER A 231 7.25 -21.78 -13.71
N PRO A 232 6.47 -21.98 -12.63
CA PRO A 232 5.65 -20.92 -12.03
C PRO A 232 6.49 -19.75 -11.51
N LEU A 233 7.77 -20.00 -11.21
CA LEU A 233 8.74 -18.99 -10.80
C LEU A 233 9.14 -18.07 -11.96
N LEU A 234 9.42 -18.64 -13.14
CA LEU A 234 9.79 -17.89 -14.34
C LEU A 234 8.59 -17.10 -14.87
N ASN A 235 7.41 -17.73 -14.96
CA ASN A 235 6.21 -17.05 -15.44
C ASN A 235 5.87 -15.82 -14.57
N LYS A 236 6.02 -15.93 -13.25
CA LYS A 236 5.80 -14.81 -12.33
C LYS A 236 6.81 -13.66 -12.55
N SER A 237 8.07 -13.98 -12.80
CA SER A 237 9.09 -12.96 -13.10
C SER A 237 8.83 -12.29 -14.45
N PHE A 238 8.46 -13.09 -15.45
CA PHE A 238 8.12 -12.60 -16.79
C PHE A 238 6.90 -11.68 -16.76
N HIS A 239 5.81 -12.07 -16.08
CA HIS A 239 4.62 -11.24 -15.89
C HIS A 239 4.96 -9.90 -15.22
N ASN A 240 5.77 -9.92 -14.17
CA ASN A 240 6.19 -8.69 -13.48
C ASN A 240 7.00 -7.75 -14.40
N LEU A 241 7.94 -8.30 -15.18
CA LEU A 241 8.73 -7.50 -16.13
C LEU A 241 7.84 -6.93 -17.24
N LEU A 242 6.98 -7.77 -17.82
CA LEU A 242 6.10 -7.39 -18.90
C LEU A 242 5.07 -6.33 -18.47
N GLY A 243 4.52 -6.47 -17.26
CA GLY A 243 3.65 -5.46 -16.65
C GLY A 243 4.36 -4.12 -16.42
N LEU A 244 5.61 -4.15 -15.94
CA LEU A 244 6.40 -2.93 -15.75
C LEU A 244 6.72 -2.23 -17.08
N VAL A 245 7.11 -2.99 -18.11
CA VAL A 245 7.37 -2.46 -19.46
C VAL A 245 6.08 -1.89 -20.07
N THR A 246 4.96 -2.61 -19.93
CA THR A 246 3.64 -2.12 -20.38
C THR A 246 3.30 -0.78 -19.74
N PHE A 247 3.41 -0.69 -18.41
CA PHE A 247 3.13 0.53 -17.66
C PHE A 247 4.05 1.68 -18.07
N ALA A 248 5.34 1.42 -18.24
CA ALA A 248 6.32 2.42 -18.70
C ALA A 248 6.02 2.95 -20.10
N VAL A 249 5.69 2.06 -21.05
CA VAL A 249 5.32 2.43 -22.41
C VAL A 249 4.01 3.21 -22.42
N ALA A 250 3.03 2.83 -21.59
CA ALA A 250 1.74 3.52 -21.48
C ALA A 250 1.89 4.95 -20.91
N LEU A 251 2.66 5.14 -19.84
CA LEU A 251 2.92 6.49 -19.30
C LEU A 251 3.80 7.33 -20.23
N SER A 252 4.71 6.70 -20.97
CA SER A 252 5.46 7.38 -22.04
C SER A 252 4.52 7.83 -23.16
N ALA A 253 3.55 7.00 -23.56
CA ALA A 253 2.52 7.38 -24.52
C ALA A 253 1.69 8.57 -23.99
N GLN A 254 1.32 8.57 -22.71
CA GLN A 254 0.61 9.69 -22.06
C GLN A 254 1.45 10.97 -22.08
N TYR A 255 2.74 10.90 -21.78
CA TYR A 255 3.68 12.03 -21.86
C TYR A 255 3.68 12.70 -23.25
N TYR A 256 3.72 11.90 -24.33
CA TYR A 256 3.58 12.42 -25.70
C TYR A 256 2.13 12.79 -26.06
N GLY A 257 1.14 12.27 -25.33
CA GLY A 257 -0.26 12.66 -25.43
C GLY A 257 -0.46 14.14 -25.11
N TYR A 258 0.29 14.68 -24.16
CA TYR A 258 0.23 16.10 -23.77
C TYR A 258 0.74 17.06 -24.86
N THR A 259 1.58 16.59 -25.79
CA THR A 259 2.04 17.40 -26.93
C THR A 259 1.08 17.32 -28.12
N THR A 260 0.01 16.52 -28.03
CA THR A 260 -0.99 16.45 -29.10
C THR A 260 -1.89 17.68 -29.08
N GLY A 261 -2.34 18.10 -30.26
CA GLY A 261 -3.21 19.27 -30.38
C GLY A 261 -4.52 19.17 -29.60
N PHE A 262 -4.98 17.98 -29.21
CA PHE A 262 -6.15 17.83 -28.33
C PHE A 262 -5.90 18.42 -26.94
N PHE A 263 -4.74 18.13 -26.34
CA PHE A 263 -4.39 18.61 -25.02
C PHE A 263 -3.90 20.06 -25.07
N SER A 264 -3.02 20.39 -26.02
CA SER A 264 -2.41 21.73 -26.10
C SER A 264 -3.45 22.84 -26.37
N ARG A 265 -4.55 22.56 -27.09
CA ARG A 265 -5.62 23.55 -27.32
C ARG A 265 -6.57 23.74 -26.14
N LYS A 266 -6.61 22.80 -25.19
CA LYS A 266 -7.55 22.81 -24.06
C LYS A 266 -6.88 23.15 -22.73
N THR A 267 -5.58 23.40 -22.77
CA THR A 267 -4.78 23.70 -21.60
C THR A 267 -4.51 25.19 -21.52
N PRO A 268 -4.57 25.83 -20.34
CA PRO A 268 -4.43 27.28 -20.21
C PRO A 268 -3.07 27.83 -20.64
N SER A 269 -1.99 27.07 -20.41
CA SER A 269 -0.62 27.52 -20.66
C SER A 269 0.32 26.38 -21.04
N HIS A 270 1.43 26.75 -21.68
CA HIS A 270 2.51 25.81 -21.99
C HIS A 270 3.17 25.27 -20.71
N ASP A 271 3.32 26.09 -19.68
CA ASP A 271 3.90 25.70 -18.39
C ASP A 271 3.08 24.59 -17.71
N PHE A 272 1.75 24.65 -17.82
CA PHE A 272 0.89 23.59 -17.31
C PHE A 272 1.09 22.27 -18.06
N THR A 273 1.36 22.33 -19.36
CA THR A 273 1.69 21.13 -20.15
C THR A 273 3.00 20.50 -19.68
N ILE A 274 4.01 21.33 -19.38
CA ILE A 274 5.28 20.86 -18.79
C ILE A 274 5.03 20.24 -17.41
N LEU A 275 4.22 20.87 -16.57
CA LEU A 275 3.86 20.34 -15.25
C LEU A 275 3.26 18.93 -15.37
N MET A 276 2.26 18.74 -16.24
CA MET A 276 1.61 17.43 -16.43
C MET A 276 2.61 16.37 -16.90
N LYS A 277 3.51 16.73 -17.82
CA LYS A 277 4.60 15.85 -18.27
C LYS A 277 5.52 15.43 -17.12
N VAL A 278 5.94 16.39 -16.29
CA VAL A 278 6.83 16.13 -15.14
C VAL A 278 6.12 15.24 -14.12
N LEU A 279 4.86 15.51 -13.81
CA LEU A 279 4.09 14.70 -12.87
C LEU A 279 3.91 13.25 -13.37
N THR A 280 3.62 13.05 -14.65
CA THR A 280 3.53 11.70 -15.23
C THR A 280 4.86 10.95 -15.20
N LEU A 281 5.99 11.62 -15.49
CA LEU A 281 7.30 11.00 -15.38
C LEU A 281 7.68 10.68 -13.93
N LEU A 282 7.34 11.58 -12.99
CA LEU A 282 7.53 11.34 -11.57
C LEU A 282 6.74 10.11 -11.11
N THR A 283 5.46 10.01 -11.50
CA THR A 283 4.64 8.82 -11.24
C THR A 283 5.25 7.56 -11.80
N LEU A 284 5.78 7.59 -13.03
CA LEU A 284 6.44 6.45 -13.64
C LEU A 284 7.63 5.98 -12.80
N VAL A 285 8.54 6.90 -12.44
CA VAL A 285 9.75 6.59 -11.68
C VAL A 285 9.41 6.05 -10.29
N LEU A 286 8.50 6.71 -9.58
CA LEU A 286 8.12 6.32 -8.22
C LEU A 286 7.40 4.96 -8.19
N SER A 287 6.49 4.72 -9.14
CA SER A 287 5.76 3.45 -9.24
C SER A 287 6.66 2.29 -9.69
N ALA A 288 7.69 2.57 -10.50
CA ALA A 288 8.64 1.57 -10.98
C ALA A 288 9.66 1.13 -9.92
N TRP A 289 9.98 2.00 -8.95
CA TRP A 289 11.01 1.74 -7.93
C TRP A 289 10.78 0.45 -7.13
N GLY A 290 9.55 0.24 -6.64
CA GLY A 290 9.19 -0.94 -5.85
C GLY A 290 9.33 -2.27 -6.62
N PRO A 291 8.67 -2.42 -7.78
CA PRO A 291 8.80 -3.58 -8.65
C PRO A 291 10.25 -3.86 -9.08
N PHE A 292 11.01 -2.82 -9.43
CA PHE A 292 12.40 -2.93 -9.87
C PHE A 292 13.29 -3.49 -8.76
N LYS A 293 13.21 -2.94 -7.54
CA LYS A 293 13.94 -3.45 -6.37
C LYS A 293 13.62 -4.92 -6.10
N SER A 294 12.34 -5.29 -6.13
CA SER A 294 11.88 -6.68 -5.94
C SER A 294 12.45 -7.64 -6.99
N MET A 295 12.52 -7.20 -8.25
CA MET A 295 13.07 -7.99 -9.35
C MET A 295 14.59 -8.19 -9.20
N MET A 296 15.34 -7.12 -8.89
CA MET A 296 16.79 -7.19 -8.70
C MET A 296 17.18 -8.16 -7.57
N HIS A 297 16.47 -8.12 -6.45
CA HIS A 297 16.74 -9.06 -5.35
C HIS A 297 16.54 -10.52 -5.77
N LYS A 298 15.51 -10.82 -6.56
CA LYS A 298 15.26 -12.18 -7.08
C LYS A 298 16.29 -12.60 -8.11
N MET A 299 16.63 -11.75 -9.07
CA MET A 299 17.66 -12.05 -10.07
C MET A 299 19.01 -12.35 -9.41
N ARG A 300 19.40 -11.54 -8.40
CA ARG A 300 20.62 -11.77 -7.63
C ARG A 300 20.59 -13.08 -6.83
N SER A 301 19.44 -13.43 -6.28
CA SER A 301 19.25 -14.70 -5.55
C SER A 301 19.35 -15.92 -6.48
N ILE A 302 18.82 -15.82 -7.70
CA ILE A 302 18.90 -16.89 -8.71
C ILE A 302 20.35 -17.01 -9.20
N TYR A 303 21.00 -15.90 -9.54
CA TYR A 303 22.39 -15.90 -10.01
C TYR A 303 23.33 -16.60 -9.01
N LYS A 304 23.20 -16.28 -7.71
CA LYS A 304 23.98 -16.94 -6.64
C LYS A 304 23.72 -18.44 -6.48
N HIS A 305 22.58 -18.94 -6.95
CA HIS A 305 22.26 -20.36 -6.91
C HIS A 305 22.82 -21.15 -8.10
N TYR A 306 23.22 -20.46 -9.18
CA TYR A 306 23.73 -21.05 -10.41
C TYR A 306 25.21 -20.71 -10.71
N SER A 307 25.86 -19.87 -9.90
CA SER A 307 27.33 -19.65 -9.93
C SER A 307 28.01 -20.42 -8.81
#